data_AF-A0A356JWQ4-F1
#
_entry.id   AF-A0A356JWQ4-F1
#
_cell.length_a   1.000
_cell.length_b   1.000
_cell.length_c   1.000
_cell.angle_alpha   90.00
_cell.angle_beta   90.00
_cell.angle_gamma   90.00
#
_symmetry.space_group_name_H-M   'P 1'
#
loop_
_entity.id
_entity.type
_entity.pdbx_description
1 polymer ?
#
loop_
_entity_poly.entity_id
_entity_poly.type
_entity_poly.pdbx_seq_one_letter_code
_entity_poly.pdbx_strand_id
1 'polypeptide(L)'
;MFEILKSGGIVMVPIIACGLAAVFIIVERFYYFFSIKRRDEKLSRDIENCILKNDFQTAESVCTLADTPCAKVVKNAIEHRKFAERDLKEFIQSKMDLAVPEFEHNLSALSTISNVSTLLGLLGTVTGNIKAF
;
A
#
# COMPACT_ATOMS: atom_id res chain seq x y z
N MET A 1 -22.91 -18.75 21.22
CA MET A 1 -22.07 -17.74 20.54
C MET A 1 -22.65 -16.32 20.68
N PHE A 2 -23.95 -16.10 20.41
CA PHE A 2 -24.62 -14.81 20.66
C PHE A 2 -24.66 -14.37 22.14
N GLU A 3 -24.72 -15.30 23.09
CA GLU A 3 -24.64 -14.96 24.53
C GLU A 3 -23.28 -14.37 24.94
N ILE A 4 -22.19 -14.84 24.33
CA ILE A 4 -20.84 -14.33 24.56
C ILE A 4 -20.74 -12.90 24.02
N LEU A 5 -21.39 -12.64 22.87
CA LEU A 5 -21.51 -11.30 22.32
C LEU A 5 -22.24 -10.33 23.25
N LYS A 6 -23.30 -10.82 23.90
CA LYS A 6 -24.13 -10.03 24.82
C LYS A 6 -23.41 -9.80 26.17
N SER A 7 -22.62 -10.76 26.63
CA SER A 7 -21.80 -10.65 27.84
C SER A 7 -20.55 -9.77 27.67
N GLY A 8 -20.02 -9.62 26.46
CA GLY A 8 -18.87 -8.76 26.15
C GLY A 8 -19.11 -7.25 26.35
N GLY A 9 -20.37 -6.84 26.53
CA GLY A 9 -20.75 -5.47 26.86
C GLY A 9 -20.51 -4.46 25.73
N ILE A 10 -20.58 -3.17 26.06
CA ILE A 10 -20.47 -2.04 25.11
C ILE A 10 -19.14 -2.04 24.32
N VAL A 11 -18.07 -2.59 24.90
CA VAL A 11 -16.72 -2.63 24.31
C VAL A 11 -16.65 -3.56 23.09
N MET A 12 -17.59 -4.49 22.95
CA MET A 12 -17.59 -5.42 21.83
C MET A 12 -18.03 -4.77 20.51
N VAL A 13 -18.89 -3.76 20.57
CA VAL A 13 -19.38 -3.03 19.40
C VAL A 13 -18.23 -2.35 18.63
N PRO A 14 -17.35 -1.55 19.25
CA PRO A 14 -16.24 -0.92 18.54
C PRO A 14 -15.21 -1.95 18.02
N ILE A 15 -15.00 -3.09 18.71
CA ILE A 15 -14.10 -4.15 18.23
C ILE A 15 -14.62 -4.77 16.93
N ILE A 16 -15.91 -5.09 16.86
CA ILE A 16 -16.52 -5.63 15.64
C ILE A 16 -16.47 -4.59 14.51
N ALA A 17 -16.70 -3.31 14.81
CA ALA A 17 -16.60 -2.23 13.84
C ALA A 17 -15.17 -2.09 13.29
N CYS A 18 -14.14 -2.14 14.14
CA CYS A 18 -12.74 -2.16 13.71
C CYS A 18 -12.42 -3.36 12.81
N GLY A 19 -12.95 -4.55 13.13
CA GLY A 19 -12.79 -5.74 12.30
C GLY A 19 -13.41 -5.60 10.90
N LEU A 20 -14.64 -5.08 10.83
CA LEU A 20 -15.33 -4.80 9.56
C LEU A 20 -14.57 -3.77 8.72
N ALA A 21 -14.11 -2.67 9.34
CA ALA A 21 -13.32 -1.65 8.67
C ALA A 21 -11.98 -2.22 8.14
N ALA A 22 -11.31 -3.05 8.94
CA ALA A 22 -10.08 -3.72 8.53
C ALA A 22 -10.30 -4.62 7.31
N VAL A 23 -11.35 -5.46 7.31
CA VAL A 23 -11.68 -6.33 6.18
C VAL A 23 -11.98 -5.51 4.92
N PHE A 24 -12.73 -4.42 5.04
CA PHE A 24 -13.03 -3.54 3.93
C PHE A 24 -11.76 -2.97 3.28
N ILE A 25 -10.85 -2.42 4.10
CA ILE A 25 -9.56 -1.88 3.64
C ILE A 25 -8.69 -2.97 3.00
N ILE A 26 -8.66 -4.18 3.59
CA ILE A 26 -7.89 -5.31 3.05
C ILE A 26 -8.39 -5.70 1.65
N VAL A 27 -9.71 -5.79 1.46
CA VAL A 27 -10.30 -6.16 0.17
C VAL A 27 -10.02 -5.08 -0.88
N GLU A 28 -10.26 -3.81 -0.56
CA GLU A 28 -9.97 -2.67 -1.45
C GLU A 28 -8.49 -2.68 -1.89
N ARG A 29 -7.58 -2.91 -0.93
CA ARG A 29 -6.15 -2.97 -1.22
C ARG A 29 -5.72 -4.19 -2.02
N PHE A 30 -6.33 -5.35 -1.78
CA PHE A 30 -6.06 -6.54 -2.57
C PHE A 30 -6.40 -6.27 -4.05
N TYR A 31 -7.54 -5.65 -4.34
CA TYR A 31 -7.91 -5.24 -5.69
C TYR A 31 -6.96 -4.20 -6.29
N TYR A 32 -6.59 -3.17 -5.52
CA TYR A 32 -5.64 -2.14 -5.95
C TYR A 32 -4.29 -2.74 -6.36
N PHE A 33 -3.70 -3.56 -5.49
CA PHE A 33 -2.39 -4.18 -5.73
C PHE A 33 -2.44 -5.16 -6.91
N PHE A 34 -3.51 -5.95 -7.02
CA PHE A 34 -3.68 -6.87 -8.14
C PHE A 34 -3.80 -6.13 -9.49
N SER A 35 -4.48 -4.99 -9.50
CA SER A 35 -4.62 -4.13 -10.69
C SER A 35 -3.31 -3.48 -11.12
N ILE A 36 -2.47 -3.08 -10.17
CA ILE A 36 -1.14 -2.49 -10.44
C ILE A 36 -0.15 -3.55 -10.89
N LYS A 37 -0.07 -4.70 -10.18
CA LYS A 37 0.88 -5.77 -10.50
C LYS A 37 0.78 -6.20 -11.97
N ARG A 38 -0.45 -6.35 -12.47
CA ARG A 38 -0.68 -6.74 -13.87
C ARG A 38 -0.22 -5.68 -14.88
N ARG A 39 -0.29 -4.40 -14.51
CA ARG A 39 0.17 -3.28 -15.35
C ARG A 39 1.69 -3.16 -15.31
N ASP A 40 2.30 -3.27 -14.13
CA ASP A 40 3.75 -3.20 -13.96
C ASP A 40 4.48 -4.36 -14.66
N GLU A 41 3.95 -5.58 -14.64
CA GLU A 41 4.52 -6.72 -15.40
C GLU A 41 4.50 -6.52 -16.92
N LYS A 42 3.54 -5.75 -17.44
CA LYS A 42 3.52 -5.38 -18.86
C LYS A 42 4.49 -4.23 -19.13
N LEU A 43 4.44 -3.21 -18.27
CA LEU A 43 5.31 -2.05 -18.32
C LEU A 43 6.80 -2.44 -18.37
N SER A 44 7.27 -3.32 -17.48
CA SER A 44 8.67 -3.73 -17.47
C SER A 44 9.11 -4.38 -18.77
N ARG A 45 8.27 -5.24 -19.36
CA ARG A 45 8.55 -5.89 -20.65
C ARG A 45 8.56 -4.89 -21.81
N ASP A 46 7.61 -3.96 -21.82
CA ASP A 46 7.50 -2.97 -22.88
C ASP A 46 8.68 -1.98 -22.83
N ILE A 47 9.09 -1.57 -21.63
CA ILE A 47 10.24 -0.68 -21.42
C ILE A 47 11.54 -1.36 -21.81
N GLU A 48 11.76 -2.62 -21.43
CA GLU A 48 12.96 -3.38 -21.81
C GLU A 48 13.10 -3.45 -23.34
N ASN A 49 12.00 -3.75 -24.04
CA ASN A 49 11.96 -3.77 -25.50
C ASN A 49 12.23 -2.40 -26.13
N CYS A 50 11.74 -1.31 -25.55
CA CYS A 50 11.98 0.04 -26.04
C CYS A 50 13.43 0.48 -25.84
N ILE A 51 14.03 0.15 -24.69
CA ILE A 51 15.44 0.45 -24.39
C ILE A 51 16.36 -0.30 -25.35
N LEU A 52 16.10 -1.59 -25.62
CA LEU A 52 16.88 -2.38 -26.58
C LEU A 52 16.84 -1.78 -28.00
N LYS A 53 15.72 -1.16 -28.38
CA LYS A 53 15.54 -0.48 -29.66
C LYS A 53 16.05 0.96 -29.69
N ASN A 54 16.59 1.47 -28.58
CA ASN A 54 16.94 2.89 -28.38
C ASN A 54 15.77 3.86 -28.62
N ASP A 55 14.53 3.38 -28.49
CA ASP A 55 13.32 4.18 -28.69
C ASP A 55 12.79 4.73 -27.36
N PHE A 56 13.42 5.80 -26.90
CA PHE A 56 13.08 6.46 -25.65
C PHE A 56 11.75 7.24 -25.72
N GLN A 57 11.29 7.62 -26.92
CA GLN A 57 10.02 8.32 -27.11
C GLN A 57 8.84 7.37 -26.87
N THR A 58 8.92 6.16 -27.42
CA THR A 58 7.92 5.13 -27.15
C THR A 58 7.93 4.70 -25.68
N ALA A 59 9.12 4.59 -25.06
CA ALA A 59 9.23 4.27 -23.63
C ALA A 59 8.52 5.30 -22.74
N GLU A 60 8.69 6.60 -23.01
CA GLU A 60 8.01 7.68 -22.26
C GLU A 60 6.47 7.61 -22.43
N SER A 61 6.03 7.32 -23.66
CA SER A 61 4.61 7.18 -23.99
C SER A 61 3.95 6.03 -23.24
N VAL A 62 4.63 4.87 -23.19
CA VAL A 62 4.19 3.68 -22.45
C VAL A 62 4.13 3.96 -20.94
N CYS A 63 5.15 4.65 -20.39
CA CYS A 63 5.13 5.06 -18.99
C CYS A 63 3.97 5.99 -18.66
N THR A 64 3.67 6.93 -19.56
CA THR A 64 2.56 7.88 -19.38
C THR A 64 1.21 7.17 -19.46
N LEU A 65 1.07 6.14 -20.30
CA LEU A 65 -0.16 5.36 -20.45
C LEU A 65 -0.44 4.45 -19.24
N ALA A 66 0.59 3.89 -18.61
CA ALA A 66 0.44 2.99 -17.47
C ALA A 66 -0.04 3.72 -16.20
N ASP A 67 0.40 4.98 -16.03
CA ASP A 67 0.12 5.84 -14.87
C ASP A 67 0.30 5.13 -13.51
N THR A 68 1.26 4.21 -13.43
CA THR A 68 1.64 3.56 -12.17
C THR A 68 2.78 4.34 -11.52
N PRO A 69 2.93 4.28 -10.18
CA PRO A 69 4.05 4.96 -9.53
C PRO A 69 5.40 4.43 -10.02
N CYS A 70 5.50 3.13 -10.33
CA CYS A 70 6.66 2.54 -11.01
C CYS A 70 6.92 3.21 -12.37
N ALA A 71 5.89 3.43 -13.18
CA ALA A 71 6.01 4.13 -14.45
C ALA A 71 6.49 5.58 -14.29
N LYS A 72 6.06 6.28 -13.23
CA LYS A 72 6.56 7.63 -12.92
C LYS A 72 8.04 7.62 -12.58
N VAL A 73 8.52 6.66 -11.79
CA VAL A 73 9.95 6.52 -11.48
C VAL A 73 10.75 6.24 -12.74
N VAL A 74 10.30 5.30 -13.59
CA VAL A 74 11.03 4.96 -14.82
C VAL A 74 11.00 6.10 -15.84
N LYS A 75 9.90 6.84 -15.95
CA LYS A 75 9.83 8.06 -16.76
C LYS A 75 10.88 9.09 -16.34
N ASN A 76 10.97 9.36 -15.03
CA ASN A 76 11.98 10.27 -14.48
C ASN A 76 13.41 9.79 -14.79
N ALA A 77 13.65 8.47 -14.78
CA ALA A 77 14.93 7.88 -15.16
C ALA A 77 15.26 8.10 -16.65
N ILE A 78 14.28 7.94 -17.55
CA ILE A 78 14.46 8.13 -19.00
C ILE A 78 14.71 9.61 -19.36
N GLU A 79 14.00 10.53 -18.68
CA GLU A 79 14.19 11.97 -18.83
C GLU A 79 15.60 12.41 -18.42
N HIS A 80 16.12 11.84 -17.32
CA HIS A 80 17.41 12.20 -16.74
C HIS A 80 18.57 11.27 -17.16
N ARG A 81 18.38 10.48 -18.22
CA ARG A 81 19.38 9.49 -18.71
C ARG A 81 20.76 10.05 -19.08
N LYS A 82 20.90 11.39 -19.18
CA LYS A 82 22.16 12.07 -19.50
C LYS A 82 23.08 12.27 -18.30
N PHE A 83 22.61 11.99 -17.09
CA PHE A 83 23.44 12.02 -15.89
C PHE A 83 24.52 10.94 -15.91
N ALA A 84 25.60 11.17 -15.18
CA ALA A 84 26.56 10.12 -14.89
C ALA A 84 25.86 8.99 -14.13
N GLU A 85 26.29 7.74 -14.35
CA GLU A 85 25.62 6.55 -13.81
C GLU A 85 25.40 6.63 -12.28
N ARG A 86 26.37 7.17 -11.54
CA ARG A 86 26.28 7.41 -10.09
C ARG A 86 25.17 8.40 -9.74
N ASP A 87 25.16 9.56 -10.40
CA ASP A 87 24.20 10.64 -10.12
C ASP A 87 22.78 10.23 -10.51
N LEU A 88 22.64 9.48 -11.61
CA LEU A 88 21.36 8.93 -12.04
C LEU A 88 20.82 7.94 -11.00
N LYS A 89 21.68 7.04 -10.50
CA LYS A 89 21.28 6.06 -9.49
C LYS A 89 20.83 6.73 -8.18
N GLU A 90 21.57 7.73 -7.71
CA GLU A 90 21.21 8.51 -6.51
C GLU A 90 19.90 9.28 -6.72
N PHE A 91 19.70 9.89 -7.88
CA PHE A 91 18.47 10.58 -8.23
C PHE A 91 17.26 9.63 -8.24
N ILE A 92 17.38 8.48 -8.91
CA ILE A 92 16.31 7.48 -8.97
C ILE A 92 16.03 6.93 -7.56
N GLN A 93 17.06 6.65 -6.77
CA GLN A 93 16.88 6.19 -5.39
C GLN A 93 16.09 7.21 -4.56
N SER A 94 16.45 8.49 -4.63
CA SER A 94 15.72 9.56 -3.95
C SER A 94 14.26 9.66 -4.41
N LYS A 95 13.98 9.48 -5.71
CA LYS A 95 12.60 9.44 -6.23
C LYS A 95 11.85 8.20 -5.76
N MET A 96 12.50 7.05 -5.66
CA MET A 96 11.91 5.82 -5.12
C MET A 96 11.56 5.99 -3.64
N ASP A 97 12.45 6.57 -2.84
CA ASP A 97 12.22 6.80 -1.41
C ASP A 97 11.02 7.72 -1.15
N LEU A 98 10.71 8.64 -2.07
CA LEU A 98 9.52 9.48 -2.01
C LEU A 98 8.24 8.77 -2.51
N ALA A 99 8.37 7.81 -3.43
CA ALA A 99 7.24 7.06 -3.99
C ALA A 99 6.80 5.87 -3.11
N VAL A 100 7.71 5.24 -2.37
CA VAL A 100 7.41 4.16 -1.41
C VAL A 100 6.31 4.54 -0.42
N PRO A 101 6.36 5.70 0.28
CA PRO A 101 5.30 6.06 1.21
C PRO A 101 3.94 6.30 0.54
N GLU A 102 3.87 6.65 -0.76
CA GLU A 102 2.59 6.70 -1.49
C GLU A 102 1.98 5.28 -1.65
N PHE A 103 2.80 4.25 -1.82
CA PHE A 103 2.34 2.86 -1.79
C PHE A 103 1.86 2.45 -0.39
N GLU A 104 2.55 2.91 0.66
CA GLU A 104 2.30 2.51 2.04
C GLU A 104 1.22 3.32 2.76
N HIS A 105 0.83 4.51 2.27
CA HIS A 105 -0.02 5.45 3.00
C HIS A 105 -1.31 4.82 3.56
N ASN A 106 -2.02 3.99 2.80
CA ASN A 106 -3.26 3.37 3.30
C ASN A 106 -3.00 2.09 4.13
N LEU A 107 -1.77 1.60 4.24
CA LEU A 107 -1.40 0.52 5.17
C LEU A 107 -1.21 1.07 6.60
N SER A 108 -0.77 2.33 6.73
CA SER A 108 -0.63 3.00 8.03
C SER A 108 -1.94 3.05 8.81
N ALA A 109 -3.06 3.29 8.13
CA ALA A 109 -4.39 3.26 8.75
C ALA A 109 -4.74 1.87 9.33
N LEU A 110 -4.38 0.79 8.62
CA LEU A 110 -4.59 -0.57 9.09
C LEU A 110 -3.74 -0.87 10.33
N SER A 111 -2.49 -0.36 10.38
CA SER A 111 -1.62 -0.45 11.56
C SER A 111 -2.23 0.26 12.77
N THR A 112 -2.82 1.45 12.58
CA THR A 112 -3.51 2.17 13.65
C THR A 112 -4.73 1.38 14.14
N ILE A 113 -5.55 0.84 13.24
CA ILE A 113 -6.73 0.03 13.60
C ILE A 113 -6.29 -1.22 14.40
N SER A 114 -5.21 -1.87 14.01
CA SER A 114 -4.66 -3.03 14.73
C SER A 114 -4.26 -2.70 16.17
N ASN A 115 -3.53 -1.59 16.36
CA ASN A 115 -3.13 -1.13 17.69
C ASN A 115 -4.35 -0.76 18.55
N VAL A 116 -5.30 0.00 17.99
CA VAL A 116 -6.52 0.40 18.70
C VAL A 116 -7.36 -0.83 19.08
N SER A 117 -7.53 -1.78 18.15
CA SER A 117 -8.26 -3.03 18.42
C SER A 117 -7.60 -3.85 19.53
N THR A 118 -6.27 -3.90 19.60
CA THR A 118 -5.53 -4.60 20.66
C THR A 118 -5.78 -3.95 22.02
N LEU A 119 -5.72 -2.61 22.09
CA LEU A 119 -6.01 -1.87 23.32
C LEU A 119 -7.47 -2.02 23.75
N LEU A 120 -8.41 -2.01 22.81
CA LEU A 120 -9.83 -2.28 23.10
C LEU A 120 -10.05 -3.69 23.64
N GLY A 121 -9.32 -4.69 23.12
CA GLY A 121 -9.34 -6.06 23.63
C GLY A 121 -8.85 -6.14 25.08
N LEU A 122 -7.72 -5.51 25.40
CA LEU A 122 -7.21 -5.41 26.77
C LEU A 122 -8.17 -4.67 27.71
N LEU A 123 -8.80 -3.59 27.24
CA LEU A 123 -9.81 -2.88 28.02
C LEU A 123 -11.02 -3.78 28.31
N GLY A 124 -11.45 -4.58 27.34
CA GLY A 124 -12.51 -5.56 27.51
C GLY A 124 -12.21 -6.60 28.59
N THR A 125 -10.98 -7.15 28.62
CA THR A 125 -10.59 -8.14 29.64
C THR A 125 -10.52 -7.54 31.04
N VAL A 126 -9.96 -6.34 31.19
CA VAL A 126 -9.90 -5.64 32.50
C VAL A 126 -11.31 -5.34 33.01
N THR A 127 -12.18 -4.81 32.15
CA THR A 127 -13.57 -4.50 32.55
C THR A 127 -14.35 -5.77 32.90
N GLY A 128 -14.10 -6.88 32.20
CA GLY A 128 -14.68 -8.19 32.49
C GLY A 128 -14.24 -8.72 33.85
N ASN A 129 -12.95 -8.62 34.16
CA ASN A 129 -12.41 -9.01 35.47
C ASN A 129 -13.02 -8.16 36.59
N ILE A 130 -13.11 -6.84 36.44
CA ILE A 130 -13.70 -5.94 37.46
C ILE A 130 -15.16 -6.31 37.77
N LYS A 131 -15.94 -6.79 36.79
CA LYS A 131 -17.32 -7.22 37.01
C LYS A 131 -17.45 -8.61 37.64
N ALA A 132 -16.41 -9.43 37.54
CA ALA A 132 -16.40 -10.80 38.05
C ALA A 132 -15.98 -10.88 39.52
N PHE A 133 -15.24 -9.87 40.00
CA PHE A 133 -14.93 -9.63 41.41
C PHE A 133 -16.01 -8.79 42.07
#